data_AF-A0A6J8CKB7-F1
#
_entry.id   AF-A0A6J8CKB7-F1
#
_cell.length_a   1.000
_cell.length_b   1.000
_cell.length_c   1.000
_cell.angle_alpha   90.00
_cell.angle_beta   90.00
_cell.angle_gamma   90.00
#
_symmetry.space_group_name_H-M   'P 1'
#
loop_
_entity.id
_entity.type
_entity.pdbx_description
1 polymer ?
#
loop_
_entity_poly.entity_id
_entity_poly.type
_entity_poly.pdbx_seq_one_letter_code
_entity_poly.pdbx_strand_id
1 'polypeptide(L)'
;MVIHGGIDGFSRMVTFINLALDNKAATALEPFVQGCQEFGVPSRVRTDHGRENLDIATFMITHRGANMGSIITGRSRQHNFEETNELHLWCLHYVYVPRIKAALRVFKEGWNNHSLSSAGGKSPKQLFVMAVLSQAGQDHRGIDDLFHHGEEINEIDMENYGID
;
A
#
# COMPACT_ATOMS: atom_id res chain seq x y z
N MET A 1 1.61 -17.19 3.75
CA MET A 1 1.94 -15.93 4.43
C MET A 1 2.55 -14.98 3.41
N VAL A 2 2.01 -13.78 3.30
CA VAL A 2 2.41 -12.75 2.32
C VAL A 2 2.61 -11.43 3.05
N ILE A 3 3.55 -10.61 2.61
CA ILE A 3 3.72 -9.24 3.09
C ILE A 3 3.18 -8.31 2.02
N HIS A 4 2.14 -7.55 2.34
CA HIS A 4 1.66 -6.45 1.50
C HIS A 4 2.34 -5.16 1.96
N GLY A 5 2.83 -4.36 1.02
CA GLY A 5 3.50 -3.11 1.35
C GLY A 5 3.37 -2.07 0.26
N GLY A 6 3.21 -0.82 0.67
CA GLY A 6 3.15 0.36 -0.20
C GLY A 6 4.28 1.31 0.13
N ILE A 7 4.94 1.82 -0.92
CA ILE A 7 6.02 2.81 -0.81
C ILE A 7 5.67 3.98 -1.72
N ASP A 8 5.74 5.20 -1.19
CA ASP A 8 5.62 6.40 -2.00
C ASP A 8 6.84 6.56 -2.93
N GLY A 9 6.58 6.75 -4.23
CA GLY A 9 7.61 6.80 -5.26
C GLY A 9 8.52 8.03 -5.17
N PHE A 10 8.03 9.13 -4.60
CA PHE A 10 8.79 10.37 -4.44
C PHE A 10 9.64 10.34 -3.16
N SER A 11 8.99 10.21 -2.01
CA SER A 11 9.60 10.33 -0.68
C SER A 11 10.29 9.05 -0.20
N ARG A 12 9.99 7.90 -0.81
CA ARG A 12 10.40 6.56 -0.34
C ARG A 12 9.84 6.18 1.03
N MET A 13 8.81 6.89 1.47
CA MET A 13 8.09 6.61 2.71
C MET A 13 7.29 5.32 2.54
N VAL A 14 7.40 4.42 3.51
CA VAL A 14 6.56 3.22 3.59
C VAL A 14 5.20 3.66 4.14
N THR A 15 4.17 3.68 3.28
CA THR A 15 2.82 4.11 3.65
C THR A 15 2.11 3.03 4.45
N PHE A 16 2.23 1.77 4.02
CA PHE A 16 1.78 0.62 4.77
C PHE A 16 2.72 -0.57 4.57
N ILE A 17 2.78 -1.44 5.58
CA ILE A 17 3.42 -2.75 5.50
C ILE A 17 2.70 -3.69 6.46
N ASN A 18 2.14 -4.78 5.95
CA ASN A 18 1.30 -5.69 6.74
C ASN A 18 1.58 -7.15 6.38
N LEU A 19 1.53 -8.02 7.38
CA LEU A 19 1.65 -9.46 7.23
C LEU A 19 0.27 -10.11 7.16
N ALA A 20 -0.02 -10.75 6.03
CA ALA A 20 -1.23 -11.52 5.77
C ALA A 20 -0.94 -13.03 5.73
N LEU A 21 -1.97 -13.82 6.04
CA LEU A 21 -1.87 -15.29 5.97
C LEU A 21 -2.23 -15.84 4.59
N ASP A 22 -2.96 -15.07 3.79
CA ASP A 22 -3.32 -15.37 2.41
C ASP A 22 -2.90 -14.24 1.46
N ASN A 23 -3.13 -14.43 0.16
CA ASN A 23 -2.81 -13.48 -0.91
C ASN A 23 -4.09 -12.94 -1.57
N LYS A 24 -5.20 -12.83 -0.84
CA LYS A 24 -6.47 -12.36 -1.41
C LYS A 24 -6.44 -10.85 -1.62
N ALA A 25 -7.14 -10.39 -2.65
CA ALA A 25 -7.25 -8.97 -2.96
C ALA A 25 -7.86 -8.15 -1.80
N ALA A 26 -8.89 -8.68 -1.15
CA ALA A 26 -9.52 -8.04 0.00
C ALA A 26 -8.54 -7.82 1.16
N THR A 27 -7.63 -8.77 1.39
CA THR A 27 -6.63 -8.72 2.45
C THR A 27 -5.49 -7.76 2.13
N ALA A 28 -5.20 -7.55 0.84
CA ALA A 28 -4.28 -6.51 0.37
C ALA A 28 -4.90 -5.10 0.42
N LEU A 29 -6.22 -5.00 0.21
CA LEU A 29 -6.96 -3.73 0.19
C LEU A 29 -7.00 -3.05 1.56
N GLU A 30 -7.25 -3.80 2.63
CA GLU A 30 -7.39 -3.23 3.99
C GLU A 30 -6.19 -2.32 4.40
N PRO A 31 -4.93 -2.79 4.38
CA PRO A 31 -3.80 -1.94 4.75
C PRO A 31 -3.54 -0.81 3.74
N PHE A 32 -3.96 -0.99 2.47
CA PHE A 32 -3.89 0.06 1.45
C PHE A 32 -4.84 1.21 1.76
N VAL A 33 -6.10 0.91 2.11
CA VAL A 33 -7.12 1.92 2.49
C VAL A 33 -6.70 2.65 3.76
N GLN A 34 -6.20 1.94 4.78
CA GLN A 34 -5.66 2.57 5.99
C GLN A 34 -4.52 3.53 5.65
N GLY A 35 -3.62 3.13 4.75
CA GLY A 35 -2.56 4.02 4.26
C GLY A 35 -3.11 5.25 3.53
N CYS A 36 -4.18 5.11 2.75
CA CYS A 36 -4.84 6.23 2.08
C CYS A 36 -5.52 7.18 3.08
N GLN A 37 -6.10 6.67 4.16
CA GLN A 37 -6.69 7.50 5.22
C GLN A 37 -5.61 8.31 5.97
N GLU A 38 -4.43 7.73 6.19
CA GLU A 38 -3.33 8.38 6.91
C GLU A 38 -2.56 9.37 6.02
N PHE A 39 -2.35 9.04 4.74
CA PHE A 39 -1.43 9.76 3.85
C PHE A 39 -2.08 10.36 2.61
N GLY A 40 -3.40 10.24 2.47
CA GLY A 40 -4.15 10.62 1.27
C GLY A 40 -4.13 9.52 0.21
N VAL A 41 -5.13 9.52 -0.67
CA VAL A 41 -5.19 8.58 -1.79
C VAL A 41 -4.06 8.92 -2.77
N PRO A 42 -3.24 7.95 -3.24
CA PRO A 42 -2.18 8.27 -4.18
C PRO A 42 -2.74 8.77 -5.52
N SER A 43 -1.94 9.53 -6.28
CA SER A 43 -2.29 9.89 -7.66
C SER A 43 -2.18 8.69 -8.59
N ARG A 44 -1.21 7.80 -8.34
CA ARG A 44 -0.90 6.61 -9.13
C ARG A 44 -0.37 5.49 -8.24
N VAL A 45 -0.77 4.25 -8.52
CA VAL A 45 -0.23 3.04 -7.89
C VAL A 45 0.44 2.19 -8.96
N ARG A 46 1.69 1.79 -8.71
CA ARG A 46 2.38 0.80 -9.55
C ARG A 46 2.27 -0.56 -8.88
N THR A 47 1.77 -1.54 -9.61
CA THR A 47 1.59 -2.91 -9.13
C THR A 47 1.84 -3.91 -10.27
N ASP A 48 1.95 -5.19 -10.00
CA ASP A 48 1.94 -6.19 -11.07
C ASP A 48 0.50 -6.61 -11.46
N HIS A 49 0.37 -7.46 -12.47
CA HIS A 49 -0.92 -8.00 -12.92
C HIS A 49 -1.49 -9.12 -12.04
N GLY A 50 -1.07 -9.21 -10.78
CA GLY A 50 -1.58 -10.20 -9.83
C GLY A 50 -3.05 -10.00 -9.47
N ARG A 51 -3.78 -11.10 -9.26
CA ARG A 51 -5.19 -11.05 -8.80
C ARG A 51 -5.30 -10.45 -7.40
N GLU A 52 -4.25 -10.55 -6.59
CA GLU A 52 -4.13 -9.93 -5.27
C GLU A 52 -4.19 -8.40 -5.30
N ASN A 53 -3.98 -7.79 -6.47
CA ASN A 53 -3.99 -6.34 -6.63
C ASN A 53 -5.29 -5.81 -7.24
N LEU A 54 -6.25 -6.70 -7.52
CA LEU A 54 -7.50 -6.36 -8.21
C LEU A 54 -8.30 -5.30 -7.44
N ASP A 55 -8.53 -5.52 -6.15
CA ASP A 55 -9.35 -4.62 -5.33
C ASP A 55 -8.69 -3.23 -5.16
N ILE A 56 -7.36 -3.18 -5.09
CA ILE A 56 -6.60 -1.92 -5.07
C ILE A 56 -6.76 -1.18 -6.41
N ALA A 57 -6.69 -1.91 -7.53
CA ALA A 57 -6.90 -1.33 -8.86
C ALA A 57 -8.32 -0.77 -9.00
N THR A 58 -9.33 -1.52 -8.55
CA THR A 58 -10.74 -1.08 -8.52
C THR A 58 -10.90 0.16 -7.66
N PHE A 59 -10.36 0.16 -6.43
CA PHE A 59 -10.41 1.32 -5.53
C PHE A 59 -9.85 2.58 -6.20
N MET A 60 -8.69 2.46 -6.84
CA MET A 60 -8.01 3.58 -7.50
C MET A 60 -8.78 4.09 -8.72
N ILE A 61 -9.38 3.20 -9.52
CA ILE A 61 -10.22 3.56 -10.66
C ILE A 61 -11.46 4.32 -10.18
N THR A 62 -12.09 3.87 -9.09
CA THR A 62 -13.27 4.53 -8.51
C THR A 62 -12.93 5.92 -7.97
N HIS A 63 -11.81 6.08 -7.24
CA HIS A 63 -11.46 7.34 -6.58
C HIS A 63 -10.77 8.36 -7.51
N ARG A 64 -10.03 7.90 -8.53
CA ARG A 64 -9.24 8.78 -9.43
C ARG A 64 -9.79 8.85 -10.86
N GLY A 65 -10.79 8.03 -11.19
CA GLY A 65 -11.45 7.93 -12.49
C GLY A 65 -10.89 6.81 -13.37
N ALA A 66 -11.71 6.35 -14.33
CA ALA A 66 -11.43 5.22 -15.22
C ALA A 66 -10.29 5.43 -16.23
N ASN A 67 -9.67 6.61 -16.26
CA ASN A 67 -8.48 6.83 -17.06
C ASN A 67 -7.33 6.03 -16.44
N MET A 68 -6.88 4.99 -17.14
CA MET A 68 -5.83 4.01 -16.77
C MET A 68 -4.44 4.61 -16.47
N GLY A 69 -4.33 5.92 -16.24
CA GLY A 69 -3.13 6.56 -15.71
C GLY A 69 -2.94 6.37 -14.21
N SER A 70 -3.98 5.98 -13.46
CA SER A 70 -3.93 5.77 -11.99
C SER A 70 -3.30 4.44 -11.59
N ILE A 71 -3.26 3.43 -12.47
CA ILE A 71 -2.62 2.13 -12.24
C ILE A 71 -1.54 1.87 -13.28
N ILE A 72 -0.31 1.56 -12.84
CA ILE A 72 0.82 1.21 -13.71
C ILE A 72 1.16 -0.27 -13.48
N THR A 73 0.96 -1.11 -14.49
CA THR A 73 1.24 -2.54 -14.38
C THR A 73 2.61 -2.94 -14.93
N GLY A 74 3.33 -3.82 -14.21
CA GLY A 74 4.63 -4.36 -14.61
C GLY A 74 4.71 -5.89 -14.52
N ARG A 75 5.73 -6.50 -15.15
CA ARG A 75 5.97 -7.96 -15.06
C ARG A 75 6.54 -8.33 -13.68
N SER A 76 5.95 -9.32 -13.03
CA SER A 76 6.40 -9.86 -11.74
C SER A 76 7.50 -10.92 -11.91
N ARG A 77 8.33 -11.12 -10.87
CA ARG A 77 9.23 -12.27 -10.73
C ARG A 77 8.79 -13.07 -9.50
N GLN A 78 8.25 -14.26 -9.74
CA GLN A 78 7.72 -15.12 -8.69
C GLN A 78 8.86 -15.94 -8.06
N HIS A 79 8.96 -15.92 -6.73
CA HIS A 79 9.74 -16.91 -5.98
C HIS A 79 8.78 -17.95 -5.40
N ASN A 80 8.91 -19.19 -5.87
CA ASN A 80 8.16 -20.31 -5.31
C ASN A 80 8.91 -20.83 -4.08
N PHE A 81 8.21 -20.93 -2.95
CA PHE A 81 8.65 -21.69 -1.78
C PHE A 81 7.67 -22.85 -1.59
N GLU A 82 8.17 -24.08 -1.62
CA GLU A 82 7.41 -25.28 -1.27
C GLU A 82 8.06 -25.95 -0.07
N GLU A 83 7.34 -26.12 1.04
CA GLU A 83 7.78 -26.99 2.13
C GLU A 83 6.59 -27.76 2.72
N THR A 84 6.58 -29.09 2.56
CA THR A 84 5.39 -29.97 2.49
C THR A 84 4.89 -30.56 3.83
N ASN A 85 4.93 -29.82 4.93
CA ASN A 85 4.28 -30.23 6.18
C ASN A 85 3.46 -29.10 6.82
N GLU A 86 2.14 -29.19 6.65
CA GLU A 86 1.18 -28.17 7.09
C GLU A 86 1.23 -27.89 8.60
N LEU A 87 1.54 -28.90 9.42
CA LEU A 87 1.52 -28.79 10.88
C LEU A 87 2.78 -28.08 11.40
N HIS A 88 3.94 -28.38 10.80
CA HIS A 88 5.18 -27.66 11.08
C HIS A 88 5.12 -26.21 10.57
N LEU A 89 4.55 -25.99 9.39
CA LEU A 89 4.29 -24.65 8.86
C LEU A 89 3.32 -23.87 9.75
N TRP A 90 2.27 -24.51 10.29
CA TRP A 90 1.30 -23.85 11.16
C TRP A 90 1.92 -23.42 12.50
N CYS A 91 2.68 -24.30 13.16
CA CYS A 91 3.40 -23.97 14.39
C CYS A 91 4.44 -22.86 14.18
N LEU A 92 5.17 -22.92 13.06
CA LEU A 92 6.10 -21.87 12.65
C LEU A 92 5.33 -20.55 12.47
N HIS A 93 4.23 -20.54 11.71
CA HIS A 93 3.43 -19.34 11.53
C HIS A 93 2.93 -18.78 12.86
N TYR A 94 2.38 -19.59 13.77
CA TYR A 94 1.85 -19.11 15.04
C TYR A 94 2.89 -18.39 15.91
N VAL A 95 4.11 -18.95 16.00
CA VAL A 95 5.19 -18.36 16.79
C VAL A 95 5.78 -17.12 16.11
N TYR A 96 5.94 -17.14 14.79
CA TYR A 96 6.65 -16.10 14.06
C TYR A 96 5.75 -14.95 13.60
N VAL A 97 4.45 -15.13 13.39
CA VAL A 97 3.52 -14.06 12.99
C VAL A 97 3.58 -12.83 13.92
N PRO A 98 3.44 -12.95 15.26
CA PRO A 98 3.50 -11.78 16.13
C PRO A 98 4.89 -11.12 16.11
N ARG A 99 5.96 -11.91 15.97
CA ARG A 99 7.34 -11.42 15.90
C ARG A 99 7.61 -10.67 14.60
N ILE A 100 7.16 -11.21 13.47
CA ILE A 100 7.29 -10.59 12.15
C ILE A 100 6.47 -9.31 12.12
N LYS A 101 5.21 -9.31 12.58
CA LYS A 101 4.40 -8.09 12.68
C LYS A 101 5.09 -7.01 13.52
N ALA A 102 5.67 -7.37 14.67
CA ALA A 102 6.44 -6.44 15.49
C ALA A 102 7.68 -5.90 14.75
N ALA A 103 8.41 -6.77 14.06
CA ALA A 103 9.57 -6.38 13.27
C ALA A 103 9.20 -5.46 12.10
N LEU A 104 8.09 -5.71 11.40
CA LEU A 104 7.58 -4.85 10.33
C LEU A 104 7.21 -3.45 10.86
N ARG A 105 6.62 -3.37 12.06
CA ARG A 105 6.32 -2.09 12.71
C ARG A 105 7.60 -1.32 13.04
N VAL A 106 8.58 -1.98 13.66
CA VAL A 106 9.87 -1.35 13.99
C VAL A 106 10.61 -0.93 12.72
N PHE A 107 10.55 -1.75 11.66
CA PHE A 107 11.11 -1.43 10.37
C PHE A 107 10.44 -0.20 9.73
N LYS A 108 9.10 -0.14 9.66
CA LYS A 108 8.37 1.02 9.13
C LYS A 108 8.77 2.30 9.86
N GLU A 109 8.79 2.26 11.19
CA GLU A 109 9.14 3.43 12.00
C GLU A 109 10.60 3.85 11.84
N GLY A 110 11.53 2.89 11.89
CA GLY A 110 12.95 3.17 11.67
C GLY A 110 13.22 3.70 10.26
N TRP A 111 12.61 3.08 9.25
CA TRP A 111 12.77 3.49 7.86
C TRP A 111 12.17 4.88 7.60
N ASN A 112 10.96 5.18 8.09
CA ASN A 112 10.34 6.46 7.79
C ASN A 112 11.06 7.65 8.46
N ASN A 113 11.82 7.41 9.53
CA ASN A 113 12.53 8.45 10.27
C ASN A 113 14.06 8.50 10.01
N HIS A 114 14.67 7.49 9.39
CA HIS A 114 16.11 7.53 9.11
C HIS A 114 16.47 8.49 7.97
N SER A 115 17.70 8.99 8.01
CA SER A 115 18.25 9.93 7.03
C SER A 115 18.68 9.22 5.74
N LEU A 116 18.28 9.75 4.58
CA LEU A 116 18.72 9.28 3.26
C LEU A 116 19.88 10.14 2.74
N SER A 117 21.04 9.53 2.50
CA SER A 117 22.22 10.21 1.95
C SER A 117 21.97 10.80 0.55
N SER A 118 21.20 10.08 -0.28
CA SER A 118 20.78 10.52 -1.62
C SER A 118 19.79 11.67 -1.62
N ALA A 119 19.21 12.02 -0.47
CA ALA A 119 18.24 13.10 -0.31
C ALA A 119 18.77 14.27 0.55
N GLY A 120 20.10 14.42 0.62
CA GLY A 120 20.74 15.48 1.40
C GLY A 120 20.49 15.34 2.90
N GLY A 121 20.42 14.09 3.39
CA GLY A 121 20.28 13.79 4.80
C GLY A 121 18.85 13.85 5.35
N LYS A 122 17.83 14.04 4.49
CA LYS A 122 16.43 14.09 4.91
C LYS A 122 15.85 12.69 5.08
N SER A 123 14.89 12.54 6.01
CA SER A 123 14.14 11.29 6.14
C SER A 123 13.01 11.17 5.13
N PRO A 124 12.56 9.94 4.82
CA PRO A 124 11.38 9.75 3.97
C PRO A 124 10.17 10.56 4.43
N LYS A 125 9.90 10.59 5.75
CA LYS A 125 8.80 11.38 6.31
C LYS A 125 8.98 12.89 6.09
N GLN A 126 10.20 13.40 6.22
CA GLN A 126 10.48 14.82 5.93
C GLN A 126 10.25 15.14 4.45
N LEU A 127 10.72 14.28 3.54
CA LEU A 127 10.49 14.45 2.10
C LEU A 127 9.00 14.43 1.76
N PHE A 128 8.23 13.55 2.40
CA PHE A 128 6.78 13.47 2.23
C PHE A 128 6.10 14.78 2.65
N VAL A 129 6.38 15.27 3.87
CA VAL A 129 5.81 16.54 4.37
C VAL A 129 6.19 17.72 3.47
N MET A 130 7.44 17.79 3.03
CA MET A 130 7.89 18.84 2.10
C MET A 130 7.14 18.78 0.77
N ALA A 131 6.90 17.58 0.23
CA ALA A 131 6.15 17.40 -1.02
C ALA A 131 4.71 17.89 -0.88
N VAL A 132 4.03 17.52 0.21
CA VAL A 132 2.67 17.98 0.52
C VAL A 132 2.63 19.51 0.62
N LEU A 133 3.53 20.12 1.40
CA LEU A 133 3.58 21.57 1.58
C LEU A 133 3.88 22.32 0.27
N SER A 134 4.74 21.77 -0.60
CA SER A 134 5.03 22.38 -1.91
C SER A 134 3.84 22.35 -2.88
N GLN A 135 2.93 21.40 -2.70
CA GLN A 135 1.77 21.19 -3.57
C GLN A 135 0.47 21.80 -3.02
N ALA A 136 0.39 22.15 -1.73
CA ALA A 136 -0.77 22.80 -1.13
C ALA A 136 -1.13 24.18 -1.75
N GLY A 137 -0.24 24.76 -2.56
CA GLY A 137 -0.49 25.97 -3.37
C GLY A 137 -0.79 25.71 -4.85
N GLN A 138 -0.89 24.46 -5.28
CA GLN A 138 -1.17 24.03 -6.64
C GLN A 138 -2.46 23.20 -6.62
N ASP A 139 -3.41 23.47 -7.53
CA ASP A 139 -4.73 22.82 -7.59
C ASP A 139 -4.60 21.33 -7.99
N HIS A 140 -4.25 20.47 -7.03
CA HIS A 140 -4.02 19.04 -7.22
C HIS A 140 -4.90 18.23 -6.27
N ARG A 141 -5.95 17.64 -6.85
CA ARG A 141 -6.95 16.74 -6.23
C ARG A 141 -6.39 15.57 -5.39
N GLY A 142 -5.09 15.28 -5.49
CA GLY A 142 -4.42 14.26 -4.68
C GLY A 142 -4.25 14.63 -3.21
N ILE A 143 -4.20 15.93 -2.92
CA ILE A 143 -3.88 16.48 -1.60
C ILE A 143 -5.13 17.08 -0.93
N ASP A 144 -6.15 17.43 -1.69
CA ASP A 144 -7.45 17.84 -1.14
C ASP A 144 -8.01 16.78 -0.18
N ASP A 145 -7.90 15.49 -0.52
CA ASP A 145 -8.34 14.38 0.33
C ASP A 145 -7.59 14.31 1.68
N LEU A 146 -6.36 14.83 1.76
CA LEU A 146 -5.57 14.87 2.99
C LEU A 146 -5.99 16.02 3.92
N PHE A 147 -6.55 17.11 3.36
CA PHE A 147 -7.01 18.27 4.11
C PHE A 147 -8.52 18.28 4.36
N HIS A 148 -9.30 17.47 3.62
CA HIS A 148 -10.74 17.27 3.81
C HIS A 148 -11.00 15.92 4.49
N HIS A 149 -10.77 15.85 5.80
CA HIS A 149 -11.18 14.69 6.57
C HIS A 149 -12.71 14.55 6.60
N GLY A 150 -13.25 13.48 5.98
CA GLY A 150 -14.53 12.90 6.42
C GLY A 150 -15.61 12.68 5.37
N GLU A 151 -15.38 11.83 4.35
CA GLU A 151 -16.50 11.11 3.73
C GLU A 151 -16.41 9.63 4.05
N GLU A 152 -17.48 9.10 4.64
CA GLU A 152 -17.67 7.69 4.95
C GLU A 152 -17.65 6.85 3.65
N ILE A 153 -16.96 5.72 3.74
CA ILE A 153 -16.85 4.74 2.65
C ILE A 153 -18.21 4.03 2.53
N ASN A 154 -19.03 4.41 1.55
CA ASN A 154 -20.21 3.62 1.21
C ASN A 154 -19.78 2.27 0.59
N GLU A 155 -20.42 1.18 1.02
CA GLU A 155 -20.25 -0.18 0.50
C GLU A 155 -20.25 -0.17 -1.04
N ILE A 156 -19.15 -0.67 -1.64
CA ILE A 156 -19.02 -0.77 -3.10
C ILE A 156 -19.66 -2.09 -3.54
N ASP A 157 -20.67 -1.98 -4.41
CA ASP A 157 -21.33 -3.10 -5.05
C ASP A 157 -20.38 -3.84 -5.99
N MET A 158 -20.04 -5.08 -5.61
CA MET A 158 -19.06 -5.96 -6.24
C MET A 158 -19.61 -6.73 -7.45
N GLU A 159 -20.89 -6.57 -7.80
CA GLU A 159 -21.56 -7.48 -8.76
C GLU A 159 -21.30 -7.16 -10.25
N ASN A 160 -20.73 -6.00 -10.60
CA ASN A 160 -20.62 -5.58 -12.01
C ASN A 160 -19.20 -5.51 -12.60
N TYR A 161 -18.20 -6.08 -11.94
CA TYR A 161 -16.84 -6.14 -12.50
C TYR A 161 -16.51 -7.52 -13.05
N GLY A 162 -16.50 -7.66 -14.39
CA GLY A 162 -16.10 -8.88 -15.08
C GLY A 162 -17.22 -9.72 -15.70
N ILE A 163 -18.37 -9.10 -16.04
CA ILE A 163 -19.31 -9.69 -17.00
C ILE A 163 -19.01 -9.05 -18.37
N ASP A 164 -18.83 -9.92 -19.35
CA ASP A 164 -18.39 -9.68 -20.74
C ASP A 164 -18.96 -8.43 -21.43
#